data_AF-A0A923BSK1-F1
#
_entry.id   AF-A0A923BSK1-F1
#
_cell.length_a   1.000
_cell.length_b   1.000
_cell.length_c   1.000
_cell.angle_alpha   90.00
_cell.angle_beta   90.00
_cell.angle_gamma   90.00
#
_symmetry.space_group_name_H-M   'P 1'
#
loop_
_entity.id
_entity.type
_entity.pdbx_description
1 polymer ?
#
loop_
_entity_poly.entity_id
_entity_poly.type
_entity_poly.pdbx_seq_one_letter_code
_entity_poly.pdbx_strand_id
1 'polypeptide(L)'
;MPNVTEIHRSKQPRRPHHIPDWAEARGLSQADIVRETGADKSVVSRWFNGTTPGTDWQEKLAALFHTDPESLFRHPDDDWLRRFLERRSREEIERIKATLETAFPRRSA
;
A
#
# COMPACT_ATOMS: atom_id res chain seq x y z
N MET A 1 -41.79 8.94 -4.74
CA MET A 1 -40.49 8.86 -5.43
C MET A 1 -39.42 8.71 -4.36
N PRO A 2 -38.67 7.60 -4.30
CA PRO A 2 -37.68 7.43 -3.25
C PRO A 2 -36.46 8.32 -3.51
N ASN A 3 -36.04 9.05 -2.48
CA ASN A 3 -34.93 9.99 -2.47
C ASN A 3 -33.61 9.28 -2.81
N VAL A 4 -32.98 9.69 -3.92
CA VAL A 4 -31.68 9.18 -4.40
C VAL A 4 -30.52 9.54 -3.45
N THR A 5 -30.76 10.39 -2.45
CA THR A 5 -29.75 10.96 -1.56
C THR A 5 -29.28 10.05 -0.42
N GLU A 6 -29.90 8.88 -0.18
CA GLU A 6 -29.49 7.96 0.90
C GLU A 6 -28.50 6.85 0.50
N ILE A 7 -28.19 6.68 -0.79
CA ILE A 7 -27.50 5.47 -1.28
C ILE A 7 -25.95 5.61 -1.33
N HIS A 8 -25.39 6.80 -1.09
CA HIS A 8 -23.97 7.09 -1.38
C HIS A 8 -23.07 7.37 -0.16
N ARG A 9 -23.47 7.01 1.07
CA ARG A 9 -22.63 7.23 2.28
C ARG A 9 -21.55 6.17 2.53
N SER A 10 -21.52 5.08 1.78
CA SER A 10 -20.65 3.92 2.03
C SER A 10 -19.51 3.73 1.02
N LYS A 11 -19.30 4.67 0.10
CA LYS A 11 -18.14 4.61 -0.79
C LYS A 11 -16.94 5.19 -0.06
N GLN A 12 -16.13 4.32 0.54
CA GLN A 12 -14.79 4.72 0.97
C GLN A 12 -14.10 5.42 -0.22
N PRO A 13 -13.49 6.60 -0.01
CA PRO A 13 -12.68 7.24 -1.04
C PRO A 13 -11.66 6.20 -1.53
N ARG A 14 -11.52 6.07 -2.86
CA ARG A 14 -10.52 5.17 -3.45
C ARG A 14 -9.15 5.67 -3.06
N ARG A 15 -8.61 5.13 -1.96
CA ARG A 15 -7.24 5.39 -1.55
C ARG A 15 -6.35 4.54 -2.46
N PRO A 16 -5.49 5.16 -3.29
CA PRO A 16 -4.56 4.43 -4.14
C PRO A 16 -3.74 3.48 -3.28
N HIS A 17 -3.62 2.24 -3.71
CA HIS A 17 -2.91 1.19 -2.99
C HIS A 17 -1.98 0.45 -3.96
N HIS A 18 -1.00 -0.24 -3.40
CA HIS A 18 0.10 -0.86 -4.13
C HIS A 18 0.04 -2.40 -4.06
N ILE A 19 -1.16 -2.97 -4.02
CA ILE A 19 -1.36 -4.42 -3.91
C ILE A 19 -0.70 -5.16 -5.08
N PRO A 20 -0.82 -4.71 -6.35
CA PRO A 20 -0.09 -5.32 -7.45
C PRO A 20 1.43 -5.31 -7.23
N ASP A 21 1.97 -4.16 -6.83
CA ASP A 21 3.41 -3.99 -6.61
C ASP A 21 3.91 -4.87 -5.45
N TRP A 22 3.13 -4.94 -4.36
CA TRP A 22 3.41 -5.83 -3.23
C TRP A 22 3.36 -7.31 -3.62
N ALA A 23 2.42 -7.70 -4.49
CA ALA A 23 2.34 -9.06 -5.00
C ALA A 23 3.55 -9.38 -5.88
N GLU A 24 3.95 -8.47 -6.77
CA GLU A 24 5.14 -8.59 -7.61
C GLU A 24 6.42 -8.71 -6.77
N ALA A 25 6.62 -7.81 -5.81
CA ALA A 25 7.77 -7.83 -4.89
C ALA A 25 7.87 -9.13 -4.07
N ARG A 26 6.77 -9.87 -3.93
CA ARG A 26 6.69 -11.16 -3.22
C ARG A 26 6.59 -12.37 -4.14
N GLY A 27 6.60 -12.17 -5.46
CA GLY A 27 6.43 -13.26 -6.43
C GLY A 27 5.08 -13.97 -6.33
N LEU A 28 4.03 -13.27 -5.89
CA LEU A 28 2.69 -13.81 -5.69
C LEU A 28 1.79 -13.52 -6.90
N SER A 29 1.06 -14.54 -7.36
CA SER A 29 0.00 -14.35 -8.36
C SER A 29 -1.33 -13.97 -7.70
N GLN A 30 -2.30 -13.49 -8.49
CA GLN A 30 -3.67 -13.30 -8.00
C GLN A 30 -4.29 -14.60 -7.45
N ALA A 31 -3.91 -15.75 -8.03
CA ALA A 31 -4.40 -17.05 -7.56
C ALA A 31 -3.82 -17.42 -6.19
N ASP A 32 -2.55 -17.07 -5.93
CA ASP A 32 -1.94 -17.24 -4.61
C ASP A 32 -2.65 -16.36 -3.58
N ILE A 33 -2.92 -15.10 -3.91
CA ILE A 33 -3.65 -14.18 -3.01
C ILE A 33 -5.05 -14.72 -2.69
N VAL A 34 -5.79 -15.24 -3.68
CA VAL A 34 -7.08 -15.90 -3.46
C VAL A 34 -6.93 -17.05 -2.46
N ARG A 35 -5.95 -17.93 -2.68
CA ARG A 35 -5.70 -19.12 -1.84
C ARG A 35 -5.33 -18.73 -0.40
N GLU A 36 -4.40 -17.80 -0.22
CA GLU A 36 -3.87 -17.44 1.10
C GLU A 36 -4.84 -16.55 1.90
N THR A 37 -5.61 -15.67 1.26
CA THR A 37 -6.54 -14.77 1.96
C THR A 37 -7.95 -15.35 2.13
N GLY A 38 -8.30 -16.34 1.29
CA GLY A 38 -9.67 -16.86 1.17
C GLY A 38 -10.65 -15.90 0.50
N ALA A 39 -10.15 -14.86 -0.18
CA ALA A 39 -10.98 -13.91 -0.93
C ALA A 39 -11.45 -14.51 -2.25
N ASP A 40 -12.65 -14.11 -2.72
CA ASP A 40 -13.12 -14.50 -4.04
C ASP A 40 -12.22 -13.95 -5.15
N LYS A 41 -12.08 -14.71 -6.24
CA LYS A 41 -11.35 -14.27 -7.44
C LYS A 41 -11.83 -12.91 -7.96
N SER A 42 -13.13 -12.65 -7.92
CA SER A 42 -13.71 -11.38 -8.38
C SER A 42 -13.34 -10.19 -7.47
N VAL A 43 -13.06 -10.45 -6.19
CA VAL A 43 -12.65 -9.45 -5.21
C VAL A 43 -11.17 -9.13 -5.42
N VAL A 44 -10.31 -10.15 -5.54
CA VAL A 44 -8.87 -9.96 -5.81
C VAL A 44 -8.65 -9.24 -7.14
N SER A 45 -9.36 -9.62 -8.20
CA SER A 45 -9.29 -8.94 -9.49
C SER A 45 -9.66 -7.45 -9.38
N ARG A 46 -10.67 -7.11 -8.55
CA ARG A 46 -11.04 -5.70 -8.30
C ARG A 46 -9.95 -4.92 -7.58
N TRP A 47 -9.22 -5.54 -6.66
CA TRP A 47 -8.06 -4.92 -6.02
C TRP A 47 -6.97 -4.62 -7.06
N PHE A 48 -6.65 -5.57 -7.93
CA PHE A 48 -5.65 -5.33 -8.99
C PHE A 48 -6.06 -4.23 -9.99
N ASN A 49 -7.36 -3.93 -10.07
CA ASN A 49 -7.89 -2.80 -10.85
C ASN A 49 -8.05 -1.50 -10.03
N GLY A 50 -7.45 -1.41 -8.84
CA GLY A 50 -7.41 -0.20 -8.01
C GLY A 50 -8.60 -0.01 -7.07
N THR A 51 -9.42 -1.04 -6.84
CA THR A 51 -10.47 -0.97 -5.81
C THR A 51 -9.84 -1.15 -4.43
N THR A 52 -9.97 -0.16 -3.56
CA THR A 52 -9.48 -0.25 -2.18
C THR A 52 -10.11 -1.44 -1.43
N PRO A 53 -9.31 -2.36 -0.85
CA PRO A 53 -9.84 -3.41 0.01
C PRO A 53 -10.49 -2.82 1.27
N GLY A 54 -11.56 -3.45 1.77
CA GLY A 54 -12.12 -3.11 3.08
C GLY A 54 -11.15 -3.46 4.21
N THR A 55 -11.36 -2.92 5.41
CA THR A 55 -10.44 -3.04 6.56
C THR A 55 -10.06 -4.49 6.88
N ASP A 56 -11.03 -5.41 6.93
CA ASP A 56 -10.77 -6.83 7.21
C ASP A 56 -9.83 -7.47 6.18
N TRP A 57 -9.92 -7.04 4.92
CA TRP A 57 -9.05 -7.50 3.85
C TRP A 57 -7.68 -6.84 3.91
N GLN A 58 -7.60 -5.57 4.33
CA GLN A 58 -6.32 -4.90 4.56
C GLN A 58 -5.49 -5.64 5.60
N GLU A 59 -6.08 -6.10 6.69
CA GLU A 59 -5.35 -6.88 7.71
C GLU A 59 -4.80 -8.20 7.15
N LYS A 60 -5.62 -8.96 6.41
CA LYS A 60 -5.18 -10.22 5.79
C LYS A 60 -4.09 -10.01 4.73
N LEU A 61 -4.25 -9.00 3.88
CA LEU A 61 -3.26 -8.66 2.87
C LEU A 61 -1.96 -8.18 3.50
N ALA A 62 -2.03 -7.37 4.56
CA ALA A 62 -0.87 -6.92 5.31
C ALA A 62 -0.11 -8.10 5.93
N ALA A 63 -0.83 -9.06 6.53
CA ALA A 63 -0.24 -10.28 7.06
C ALA A 63 0.45 -11.11 5.95
N LEU A 64 -0.22 -11.31 4.80
CA LEU A 64 0.34 -12.00 3.64
C LEU A 64 1.60 -11.31 3.11
N PHE A 65 1.58 -9.98 3.04
CA PHE A 65 2.72 -9.17 2.61
C PHE A 65 3.68 -8.83 3.75
N HIS A 66 3.59 -9.46 4.93
CA HIS A 66 4.46 -9.21 6.09
C HIS A 66 4.74 -7.71 6.34
N THR A 67 3.67 -6.93 6.34
CA THR A 67 3.68 -5.47 6.48
C THR A 67 2.49 -5.02 7.33
N ASP A 68 2.38 -3.72 7.61
CA ASP A 68 1.20 -3.15 8.27
C ASP A 68 0.13 -2.73 7.26
N PRO A 69 -1.17 -2.69 7.63
CA PRO A 69 -2.25 -2.28 6.73
C PRO A 69 -2.02 -0.93 6.05
N GLU A 70 -1.37 0.00 6.74
CA GLU A 70 -1.06 1.33 6.22
C GLU A 70 -0.01 1.28 5.09
N SER A 71 0.93 0.33 5.15
CA SER A 71 1.93 0.13 4.10
C SER A 71 1.35 -0.43 2.79
N LEU A 72 0.13 -0.98 2.78
CA LEU A 72 -0.57 -1.31 1.52
C LEU A 72 -0.80 -0.08 0.64
N PHE A 73 -0.81 1.11 1.23
CA PHE A 73 -1.00 2.39 0.56
C PHE A 73 0.32 3.08 0.20
N ARG A 74 1.42 2.33 0.23
CA ARG A 74 2.76 2.77 -0.14
C ARG A 74 3.42 1.73 -1.05
N HIS A 75 4.24 2.20 -1.99
CA HIS A 75 5.01 1.31 -2.84
C HIS A 75 5.98 0.46 -1.99
N PRO A 76 6.16 -0.84 -2.26
CA PRO A 76 7.08 -1.70 -1.50
C PRO A 76 8.52 -1.17 -1.49
N ASP A 77 8.97 -0.55 -2.58
CA ASP A 77 10.32 0.07 -2.66
C ASP A 77 10.48 1.30 -1.77
N ASP A 78 9.40 1.89 -1.25
CA ASP A 78 9.48 3.00 -0.30
C ASP A 78 9.32 2.52 1.16
N ASP A 79 8.85 1.29 1.36
CA ASP A 79 8.57 0.72 2.68
C ASP A 79 9.86 0.50 3.48
N TRP A 80 10.94 0.05 2.81
CA TRP A 80 12.24 -0.10 3.47
C TRP A 80 12.75 1.24 4.02
N LEU A 81 12.54 2.35 3.29
CA LEU A 81 12.99 3.67 3.71
C LEU A 81 12.22 4.17 4.93
N ARG A 82 10.90 3.90 5.00
CA ARG A 82 10.09 4.16 6.20
C ARG A 82 10.66 3.43 7.40
N ARG A 83 10.82 2.11 7.30
CA ARG A 83 11.31 1.23 8.38
C ARG A 83 12.72 1.63 8.82
N PHE A 84 13.55 2.04 7.86
CA PHE A 84 14.87 2.59 8.13
C PHE A 84 14.75 3.86 9.00
N LEU A 85 13.92 4.83 8.64
CA LEU A 85 13.86 6.11 9.34
C LEU A 85 13.10 6.07 10.68
N GLU A 86 12.21 5.11 10.90
CA GLU A 86 11.28 5.06 12.06
C GLU A 86 11.96 5.04 13.44
N ARG A 87 13.18 4.52 13.56
CA ARG A 87 13.91 4.39 14.84
C ARG A 87 15.03 5.43 15.02
N ARG A 88 15.02 6.51 14.24
CA ARG A 88 16.10 7.51 14.24
C ARG A 88 15.66 8.85 14.81
N SER A 89 16.59 9.56 15.43
CA SER A 89 16.32 10.91 15.95
C SER A 89 16.06 11.90 14.82
N ARG A 90 15.46 13.04 15.15
CA ARG A 90 15.22 14.09 14.15
C ARG A 90 16.54 14.58 13.53
N GLU A 91 17.57 14.76 14.35
CA GLU A 91 18.90 15.19 13.94
C GLU A 91 19.58 14.14 13.03
N GLU A 92 19.41 12.85 13.33
CA GLU A 92 19.89 11.77 12.46
C GLU A 92 19.20 11.78 11.10
N ILE A 93 17.87 11.96 11.09
CA ILE A 93 17.09 12.04 9.86
C ILE A 93 17.57 13.22 9.01
N GLU A 94 17.80 14.41 9.59
CA GLU A 94 18.31 15.56 8.84
C GLU A 94 19.73 15.33 8.29
N ARG A 95 20.62 14.65 9.05
CA ARG A 95 21.93 14.25 8.53
C ARG A 95 21.84 13.28 7.36
N ILE A 96 20.95 12.28 7.44
CA ILE A 96 20.70 11.32 6.35
C ILE A 96 20.20 12.05 5.11
N LYS A 97 19.23 12.97 5.26
CA LYS A 97 18.73 13.79 4.14
C LYS A 97 19.85 14.59 3.49
N ALA A 98 20.63 15.34 4.27
CA ALA A 98 21.74 16.14 3.75
C ALA A 98 22.77 15.26 2.99
N THR A 99 23.03 14.06 3.51
CA THR A 99 23.93 13.10 2.87
C THR A 99 23.36 12.61 1.52
N LEU A 100 22.08 12.23 1.48
CA LEU A 100 21.41 11.77 0.26
C LEU A 100 21.33 12.89 -0.79
N GLU A 101 21.02 14.12 -0.40
CA GLU A 101 20.98 15.27 -1.31
C GLU A 101 22.35 15.60 -1.90
N THR A 102 23.42 15.43 -1.10
CA THR A 102 24.80 15.62 -1.56
C THR A 102 25.25 14.49 -2.49
N ALA A 103 24.91 13.25 -2.16
CA ALA A 103 25.30 12.07 -2.94
C ALA A 103 24.50 11.92 -4.24
N PHE A 104 23.24 12.37 -4.24
CA PHE A 104 22.31 12.29 -5.37
C PHE A 104 21.70 13.66 -5.67
N PRO A 105 22.49 14.62 -6.18
CA PRO A 105 21.99 15.95 -6.49
C PRO A 105 20.89 15.84 -7.55
N ARG A 106 19.79 16.58 -7.35
CA ARG A 106 18.73 16.68 -8.36
C ARG A 106 19.35 17.24 -9.63
N ARG A 107 19.22 16.53 -10.75
CA ARG A 107 19.62 17.06 -12.06
C ARG A 107 18.80 18.32 -12.30
N SER A 108 19.46 19.48 -12.33
CA SER A 108 18.89 20.68 -12.92
C SER A 108 18.60 20.35 -14.39
N ALA A 109 17.33 20.41 -14.77
CA ALA A 109 16.92 20.31 -16.17
C ALA A 109 17.47 21.49 -16.97
#